data_AF-A0A9P6BBV3-F1
#
_entry.id   AF-A0A9P6BBV3-F1
#
_cell.length_a   1.000
_cell.length_b   1.000
_cell.length_c   1.000
_cell.angle_alpha   90.00
_cell.angle_beta   90.00
_cell.angle_gamma   90.00
#
_symmetry.space_group_name_H-M   'P 1'
#
loop_
_entity.id
_entity.type
_entity.pdbx_description
1 polymer ?
#
loop_
_entity_poly.entity_id
_entity_poly.type
_entity_poly.pdbx_seq_one_letter_code
_entity_poly.pdbx_strand_id
1 'polypeptide(L)'
;MSQQQSPQNATVIDKGKNEEHLPNSPVLTIPPGFVLAKASNGAHYAAPDFLIPAAKLALETEAMKIKIRAGQAAGGAHAHNYGPGDPLGDFSVPCPPDPGLTERELLMLHAEVLALQQQLGISYKDAAHRLYLGEAKVAMAEANAASSTKNLRNDFMAGVQHYTRNSVEPSAEEDQDRIAVD
;
A
#
# COMPACT_ATOMS: atom_id res chain seq x y z
N MET A 1 -36.23 42.68 -16.14
CA MET A 1 -35.27 42.38 -17.22
C MET A 1 -34.03 41.78 -16.57
N SER A 2 -33.97 40.45 -16.48
CA SER A 2 -32.91 39.74 -15.76
C SER A 2 -31.87 39.28 -16.75
N GLN A 3 -30.66 39.86 -16.68
CA GLN A 3 -29.52 39.42 -17.48
C GLN A 3 -28.90 38.18 -16.85
N GLN A 4 -28.87 37.11 -17.64
CA GLN A 4 -28.25 35.83 -17.34
C GLN A 4 -26.80 35.90 -17.85
N GLN A 5 -25.82 35.96 -16.93
CA GLN A 5 -24.39 35.89 -17.28
C GLN A 5 -23.89 34.46 -17.07
N SER A 6 -23.50 33.81 -18.17
CA SER A 6 -22.82 32.52 -18.18
C SER A 6 -21.32 32.72 -17.89
N PRO A 7 -20.67 31.86 -17.08
CA PRO A 7 -19.22 31.90 -16.93
C PRO A 7 -18.52 31.25 -18.12
N GLN A 8 -17.67 32.03 -18.80
CA GLN A 8 -16.74 31.55 -19.82
C GLN A 8 -15.51 30.96 -19.11
N ASN A 9 -15.42 29.64 -19.02
CA ASN A 9 -14.20 28.96 -18.60
C ASN A 9 -13.26 28.85 -19.80
N ALA A 10 -12.26 29.74 -19.85
CA ALA A 10 -11.16 29.68 -20.81
C ALA A 10 -10.20 28.55 -20.42
N THR A 11 -10.23 27.45 -21.17
CA THR A 11 -9.20 26.41 -21.09
C THR A 11 -7.96 26.88 -21.84
N VAL A 12 -6.95 27.34 -21.10
CA VAL A 12 -5.61 27.61 -21.64
C VAL A 12 -4.95 26.26 -21.93
N ILE A 13 -4.95 25.86 -23.19
CA ILE A 13 -4.15 24.74 -23.68
C ILE A 13 -2.77 25.31 -24.00
N ASP A 14 -1.85 25.12 -23.06
CA ASP A 14 -0.43 25.41 -23.24
C ASP A 14 0.15 24.44 -24.28
N LYS A 15 0.30 24.91 -25.51
CA LYS A 15 0.99 24.19 -26.59
C LYS A 15 2.49 24.44 -26.44
N GLY A 16 3.11 23.70 -25.53
CA GLY A 16 4.56 23.60 -25.42
C GLY A 16 5.15 23.01 -26.71
N LYS A 17 5.66 23.89 -27.56
CA LYS A 17 6.58 23.56 -28.67
C LYS A 17 7.92 23.14 -28.06
N ASN A 18 8.27 21.87 -28.16
CA ASN A 18 9.66 21.39 -28.16
C ASN A 18 9.72 20.16 -29.06
N GLU A 19 9.95 20.41 -30.35
CA GLU A 19 10.29 19.37 -31.32
C GLU A 19 11.79 19.08 -31.21
N GLU A 20 12.15 18.12 -30.36
CA GLU A 20 13.43 17.43 -30.49
C GLU A 20 13.26 16.28 -31.49
N HIS A 21 13.91 16.41 -32.64
CA HIS A 21 14.01 15.39 -33.68
C HIS A 21 14.78 14.17 -33.15
N LEU A 22 14.06 13.12 -32.76
CA LEU A 22 14.60 11.77 -32.58
C LEU A 22 14.37 10.94 -33.86
N PRO A 23 15.37 10.19 -34.35
CA PRO A 23 15.25 9.42 -35.57
C PRO A 23 14.41 8.15 -35.39
N ASN A 24 13.40 7.97 -36.24
CA ASN A 24 12.71 6.71 -36.55
C ASN A 24 12.18 5.89 -35.36
N SER A 25 11.33 6.48 -34.53
CA SER A 25 10.36 5.68 -33.78
C SER A 25 9.19 5.29 -34.70
N PRO A 26 8.67 4.05 -34.63
CA PRO A 26 7.50 3.66 -35.40
C PRO A 26 6.35 4.61 -35.06
N VAL A 27 5.75 5.21 -36.09
CA VAL A 27 4.62 6.13 -35.94
C VAL A 27 3.46 5.35 -35.33
N LEU A 28 3.35 5.40 -34.00
CA LEU A 28 2.29 4.77 -33.24
C LEU A 28 1.01 5.51 -33.61
N THR A 29 0.27 4.95 -34.56
CA THR A 29 -0.97 5.55 -35.06
C THR A 29 -2.02 5.38 -33.97
N ILE A 30 -2.30 6.47 -33.24
CA ILE A 30 -3.29 6.47 -32.16
C ILE A 30 -4.69 6.38 -32.77
N PRO A 31 -5.53 5.41 -32.38
CA PRO A 31 -6.89 5.31 -32.88
C PRO A 31 -7.75 6.53 -32.52
N PRO A 32 -8.73 6.91 -33.35
CA PRO A 32 -9.64 8.00 -33.03
C PRO A 32 -10.39 7.73 -31.71
N GLY A 33 -10.46 8.73 -30.84
CA GLY A 33 -11.09 8.62 -29.51
C GLY A 33 -10.14 8.24 -28.37
N PHE A 34 -8.85 8.05 -28.67
CA PHE A 34 -7.80 7.83 -27.66
C PHE A 34 -6.87 9.05 -27.56
N VAL A 35 -6.39 9.30 -26.35
CA VAL A 35 -5.42 10.35 -26.02
C VAL A 35 -4.21 9.70 -25.36
N LEU A 36 -3.02 10.21 -25.68
CA LEU A 36 -1.77 9.75 -25.08
C LEU A 36 -1.63 10.39 -23.69
N ALA A 37 -1.76 9.59 -22.63
CA ALA A 37 -1.54 10.00 -21.25
C ALA A 37 -0.14 9.60 -20.78
N LYS A 38 0.43 10.36 -19.84
CA LYS A 38 1.75 10.11 -19.26
C LYS A 38 1.59 9.45 -17.89
N ALA A 39 2.26 8.32 -17.69
CA ALA A 39 2.32 7.62 -16.41
C ALA A 39 3.39 8.23 -15.49
N SER A 40 3.36 7.88 -14.20
CA SER A 40 4.33 8.36 -13.19
C SER A 40 5.77 7.94 -13.51
N ASN A 41 5.96 6.83 -14.22
CA ASN A 41 7.25 6.34 -14.69
C ASN A 41 7.76 7.05 -15.97
N GLY A 42 7.02 8.02 -16.49
CA GLY A 42 7.34 8.73 -17.74
C GLY A 42 6.92 8.00 -19.02
N ALA A 43 6.39 6.78 -18.92
CA ALA A 43 5.87 6.05 -20.08
C ALA A 43 4.56 6.68 -20.59
N HIS A 44 4.35 6.57 -21.90
CA HIS A 44 3.13 7.02 -22.55
C HIS A 44 2.19 5.84 -22.80
N TYR A 45 0.90 6.01 -22.50
CA TYR A 45 -0.14 5.03 -22.79
C TYR A 45 -1.33 5.69 -23.47
N ALA A 46 -1.99 4.98 -24.37
CA ALA A 46 -3.22 5.44 -24.99
C ALA A 46 -4.40 5.11 -24.09
N ALA A 47 -5.18 6.13 -23.71
CA ALA A 47 -6.41 5.96 -22.94
C ALA A 47 -7.59 6.58 -23.69
N PRO A 48 -8.80 5.98 -23.63
CA PRO A 48 -10.00 6.61 -24.16
C PRO A 48 -10.25 7.98 -23.53
N ASP A 49 -10.61 8.96 -24.36
CA ASP A 49 -10.76 10.37 -23.92
C ASP A 49 -11.79 10.53 -22.79
N PHE A 50 -12.88 9.75 -22.83
CA PHE A 50 -13.93 9.80 -21.81
C PHE A 50 -13.50 9.32 -20.41
N LEU A 51 -12.40 8.56 -20.30
CA LEU A 51 -11.91 8.08 -19.00
C LEU A 51 -11.03 9.13 -18.29
N ILE A 52 -10.41 10.05 -19.03
CA ILE A 52 -9.47 11.01 -18.46
C ILE A 52 -10.12 11.93 -17.43
N PRO A 53 -11.30 12.53 -17.68
CA PRO A 53 -11.97 13.38 -16.69
C PRO A 53 -12.36 12.60 -15.43
N ALA A 54 -12.86 11.37 -15.59
CA ALA A 54 -13.27 10.53 -14.46
C ALA A 54 -12.08 10.12 -13.59
N ALA A 55 -10.96 9.74 -14.22
CA ALA A 55 -9.73 9.39 -13.52
C ALA A 55 -9.13 10.58 -12.75
N LYS A 56 -9.14 11.78 -13.35
CA LYS A 56 -8.69 13.02 -12.68
C LYS A 56 -9.54 13.32 -11.46
N LEU A 57 -10.87 13.28 -11.61
CA LEU A 57 -11.79 13.53 -10.50
C LEU A 57 -11.59 12.53 -9.36
N ALA A 58 -11.47 11.24 -9.67
CA ALA A 58 -11.21 10.21 -8.67
C ALA A 58 -9.90 10.49 -7.89
N LEU A 59 -8.83 10.84 -8.60
CA LEU A 59 -7.54 11.13 -7.99
C LEU A 59 -7.58 12.38 -7.09
N GLU A 60 -8.28 13.43 -7.52
CA GLU A 60 -8.52 14.64 -6.71
C GLU A 60 -9.33 14.33 -5.44
N THR A 61 -10.37 13.51 -5.55
CA THR A 61 -11.18 13.14 -4.38
C THR A 61 -10.39 12.34 -3.35
N GLU A 62 -9.52 11.41 -3.79
CA GLU A 62 -8.63 10.67 -2.89
C GLU A 62 -7.59 11.60 -2.24
N ALA A 63 -6.98 12.50 -3.00
CA ALA A 63 -6.06 13.49 -2.46
C ALA A 63 -6.72 14.38 -1.39
N MET A 64 -7.98 14.77 -1.61
CA MET A 64 -8.76 15.55 -0.64
C MET A 64 -9.07 14.74 0.63
N LYS A 65 -9.48 13.48 0.50
CA LYS A 65 -9.72 12.59 1.65
C LYS A 65 -8.47 12.40 2.49
N ILE A 66 -7.32 12.19 1.85
CA ILE A 66 -6.02 12.06 2.53
C ILE A 66 -5.71 13.33 3.32
N LYS A 67 -5.93 14.52 2.74
CA LYS A 67 -5.70 15.80 3.42
C LYS A 67 -6.62 15.99 4.63
N ILE A 68 -7.89 15.61 4.53
CA ILE A 68 -8.84 15.67 5.65
C ILE A 68 -8.41 14.71 6.77
N ARG A 69 -8.03 13.48 6.41
CA ARG A 69 -7.59 12.47 7.37
C ARG A 69 -6.29 12.87 8.09
N ALA A 70 -5.35 13.48 7.38
CA ALA A 70 -4.13 14.02 7.96
C ALA A 70 -4.40 15.17 8.95
N GLY A 71 -5.41 16.01 8.69
CA GLY A 71 -5.80 17.09 9.59
C GLY A 71 -6.53 16.62 10.86
N GLN A 72 -7.27 15.52 10.80
CA GLN A 72 -7.99 14.96 11.96
C GLN A 72 -7.09 14.16 12.93
N ALA A 73 -5.88 13.79 12.52
CA ALA A 73 -4.95 13.02 13.37
C ALA A 73 -4.15 13.87 14.38
N ALA A 74 -4.31 15.19 14.41
CA ALA A 74 -3.47 16.09 15.21
C ALA A 74 -3.97 16.37 16.65
N GLY A 75 -5.03 15.72 17.13
CA GLY A 75 -5.66 16.04 18.41
C GLY A 75 -5.71 14.88 19.41
N GLY A 76 -4.62 14.61 20.13
CA GLY A 76 -4.60 13.67 21.25
C GLY A 76 -3.31 13.76 22.08
N ALA A 77 -3.39 14.26 23.31
CA ALA A 77 -2.28 14.73 24.15
C ALA A 77 -1.37 13.66 24.79
N HIS A 78 -1.29 12.44 24.24
CA HIS A 78 -0.33 11.43 24.69
C HIS A 78 0.52 10.95 23.52
N ALA A 79 1.39 11.84 23.04
CA ALA A 79 2.53 11.46 22.22
C ALA A 79 3.49 10.63 23.08
N HIS A 80 3.23 9.33 23.18
CA HIS A 80 4.30 8.39 23.51
C HIS A 80 5.35 8.53 22.41
N ASN A 81 6.55 8.93 22.79
CA ASN A 81 7.74 8.92 21.93
C ASN A 81 7.97 7.47 21.47
N TYR A 82 7.38 7.08 20.35
CA TYR A 82 7.81 5.89 19.64
C TYR A 82 9.23 6.17 19.15
N GLY A 83 10.16 5.29 19.55
CA GLY A 83 11.57 5.37 19.17
C GLY A 83 11.78 5.34 17.66
N PRO A 84 13.04 5.49 17.22
CA PRO A 84 13.38 5.57 15.80
C PRO A 84 12.82 4.34 15.08
N GLY A 85 11.91 4.58 14.13
CA GLY A 85 11.18 3.53 13.43
C GLY A 85 12.13 2.49 12.85
N ASP A 86 11.72 1.22 12.89
CA ASP A 86 12.49 0.11 12.32
C ASP A 86 12.90 0.48 10.88
N PRO A 87 14.20 0.56 10.59
CA PRO A 87 14.67 0.97 9.27
C PRO A 87 14.29 -0.10 8.26
N LEU A 88 13.36 0.22 7.36
CA LEU A 88 13.10 -0.59 6.18
C LEU A 88 14.12 -0.19 5.10
N GLY A 89 15.37 -0.60 5.29
CA GLY A 89 16.52 -0.15 4.50
C GLY A 89 16.95 1.29 4.86
N ASP A 90 17.30 2.11 3.87
CA ASP A 90 17.74 3.50 4.08
C ASP A 90 16.58 4.50 4.29
N PHE A 91 15.33 4.04 4.21
CA PHE A 91 14.13 4.87 4.37
C PHE A 91 13.49 4.62 5.73
N SER A 92 13.58 5.60 6.63
CA SER A 92 12.74 5.62 7.82
C SER A 92 11.35 6.12 7.42
N VAL A 93 10.37 5.22 7.42
CA VAL A 93 8.97 5.59 7.26
C VAL A 93 8.48 6.09 8.62
N PRO A 94 8.10 7.38 8.78
CA PRO A 94 7.48 7.83 10.01
C PRO A 94 6.15 7.10 10.17
N CYS A 95 6.08 6.17 11.13
CA CYS A 95 4.81 5.56 11.48
C CYS A 95 3.95 6.65 12.13
N PRO A 96 2.72 6.90 11.65
CA PRO A 96 1.83 7.82 12.33
C PRO A 96 1.59 7.34 13.76
N PRO A 97 1.41 8.27 14.72
CA PRO A 97 1.11 7.89 16.09
C PRO A 97 -0.16 7.04 16.13
N ASP A 98 -0.18 6.02 17.00
CA ASP A 98 -1.38 5.22 17.23
C ASP A 98 -2.52 6.16 17.64
N PRO A 99 -3.62 6.23 16.86
CA PRO A 99 -4.73 7.08 17.23
C PRO A 99 -5.28 6.61 18.58
N GLY A 100 -5.51 7.56 19.49
CA GLY A 100 -6.19 7.26 20.74
C GLY A 100 -7.57 6.65 20.48
N LEU A 101 -8.04 5.82 21.42
CA LEU A 101 -9.38 5.24 21.34
C LEU A 101 -10.43 6.34 21.20
N THR A 102 -11.35 6.15 20.26
CA THR A 102 -12.51 7.01 20.10
C THR A 102 -13.45 6.88 21.31
N GLU A 103 -14.26 7.90 21.57
CA GLU A 103 -15.26 7.86 22.66
C GLU A 103 -16.21 6.65 22.53
N ARG A 104 -16.57 6.30 21.29
CA ARG A 104 -17.39 5.13 20.99
C ARG A 104 -16.72 3.83 21.43
N GLU A 105 -15.45 3.64 21.11
CA GLU A 105 -14.69 2.45 21.51
C GLU A 105 -14.56 2.37 23.03
N LEU A 106 -14.34 3.50 23.69
CA LEU A 106 -14.24 3.58 25.15
C LEU A 106 -15.57 3.19 25.82
N LEU A 107 -16.70 3.65 25.28
CA LEU A 107 -18.03 3.25 25.75
C LEU A 107 -18.33 1.77 25.49
N MET A 108 -17.87 1.22 24.35
CA MET A 108 -18.01 -0.21 24.05
C MET A 108 -17.21 -1.06 25.04
N LEU A 109 -15.95 -0.73 25.30
CA LEU A 109 -15.12 -1.41 26.30
C LEU A 109 -15.76 -1.35 27.69
N HIS A 110 -16.29 -0.19 28.08
CA HIS A 110 -17.00 -0.05 29.35
C HIS A 110 -18.22 -0.98 29.44
N ALA A 111 -19.02 -1.07 28.38
CA ALA A 111 -20.18 -1.95 28.32
C ALA A 111 -19.77 -3.44 28.44
N GLU A 112 -18.67 -3.84 27.81
CA GLU A 112 -18.13 -5.20 27.92
C GLU A 112 -17.66 -5.52 29.34
N VAL A 113 -16.97 -4.58 30.00
CA VAL A 113 -16.57 -4.76 31.40
C VAL A 113 -17.78 -4.91 32.30
N LEU A 114 -18.83 -4.09 32.11
CA LEU A 114 -20.08 -4.23 32.86
C LEU A 114 -20.78 -5.57 32.60
N ALA A 115 -20.78 -6.04 31.35
CA ALA A 115 -21.36 -7.35 31.01
C ALA A 115 -20.62 -8.49 31.73
N LEU A 116 -19.27 -8.48 31.70
CA LEU A 116 -18.44 -9.44 32.45
C LEU A 116 -18.66 -9.35 33.96
N GLN A 117 -18.79 -8.13 34.49
CA GLN A 117 -19.06 -7.89 35.89
C GLN A 117 -20.39 -8.52 36.32
N GLN A 118 -21.46 -8.28 35.54
CA GLN A 118 -22.79 -8.84 35.81
C GLN A 118 -22.83 -10.36 35.66
N GLN A 119 -22.14 -10.90 34.65
CA GLN A 119 -22.12 -12.33 34.36
C GLN A 119 -21.36 -13.13 35.43
N LEU A 120 -20.23 -12.63 35.92
CA LEU A 120 -19.35 -13.36 36.84
C LEU A 120 -19.50 -12.92 38.30
N GLY A 121 -20.19 -11.80 38.57
CA GLY A 121 -20.33 -11.23 39.91
C GLY A 121 -19.01 -10.72 40.50
N ILE A 122 -18.03 -10.36 39.67
CA ILE A 122 -16.70 -9.91 40.10
C ILE A 122 -16.63 -8.38 40.20
N SER A 123 -15.55 -7.85 40.77
CA SER A 123 -15.33 -6.40 40.79
C SER A 123 -15.04 -5.86 39.39
N TYR A 124 -15.46 -4.62 39.10
CA TYR A 124 -15.16 -3.93 37.83
C TYR A 124 -13.67 -3.97 37.47
N LYS A 125 -12.79 -3.76 38.48
CA LYS A 125 -11.33 -3.81 38.31
C LYS A 125 -10.84 -5.19 37.82
N ASP A 126 -11.39 -6.27 38.38
CA ASP A 126 -11.01 -7.63 37.98
C ASP A 126 -11.56 -7.98 36.59
N ALA A 127 -12.80 -7.55 36.28
CA ALA A 127 -13.38 -7.72 34.96
C ALA A 127 -12.56 -7.01 33.87
N ALA A 128 -12.19 -5.74 34.09
CA ALA A 128 -11.35 -4.98 33.17
C ALA A 128 -9.96 -5.60 32.99
N HIS A 129 -9.34 -6.06 34.08
CA HIS A 129 -8.05 -6.73 34.04
C HIS A 129 -8.09 -8.04 33.25
N ARG A 130 -9.16 -8.83 33.40
CA ARG A 130 -9.35 -10.08 32.63
C ARG A 130 -9.55 -9.81 31.14
N LEU A 131 -10.33 -8.79 30.78
CA LEU A 131 -10.53 -8.37 29.40
C LEU A 131 -9.19 -7.98 28.76
N TYR A 132 -8.41 -7.14 29.45
CA TYR A 132 -7.06 -6.77 29.02
C TYR A 132 -6.14 -7.98 28.82
N LEU A 133 -6.08 -8.90 29.78
CA LEU A 133 -5.26 -10.11 29.64
C LEU A 133 -5.73 -11.03 28.52
N GLY A 134 -7.04 -11.06 28.25
CA GLY A 134 -7.62 -11.79 27.12
C GLY A 134 -7.09 -11.24 25.80
N GLU A 135 -7.25 -9.94 25.57
CA GLU A 135 -6.78 -9.27 24.35
C GLU A 135 -5.26 -9.35 24.19
N ALA A 136 -4.49 -9.13 25.26
CA ALA A 136 -3.04 -9.23 25.21
C ALA A 136 -2.55 -10.63 24.77
N LYS A 137 -3.25 -11.69 25.20
CA LYS A 137 -2.93 -13.06 24.78
C LYS A 137 -3.28 -13.30 23.31
N VAL A 138 -4.40 -12.76 22.83
CA VAL A 138 -4.76 -12.86 21.41
C VAL A 138 -3.71 -12.15 20.56
N ALA A 139 -3.31 -10.93 20.91
CA ALA A 139 -2.27 -10.19 20.20
C ALA A 139 -0.92 -10.95 20.17
N MET A 140 -0.53 -11.58 21.28
CA MET A 140 0.68 -12.43 21.32
C MET A 140 0.54 -13.67 20.41
N ALA A 141 -0.62 -14.30 20.39
CA ALA A 141 -0.87 -15.46 19.53
C ALA A 141 -0.81 -15.08 18.04
N GLU A 142 -1.36 -13.93 17.67
CA GLU A 142 -1.30 -13.39 16.31
C GLU A 142 0.13 -13.04 15.90
N ALA A 143 0.90 -12.38 16.77
CA ALA A 143 2.31 -12.09 16.52
C ALA A 143 3.13 -13.37 16.30
N ASN A 144 2.87 -14.42 17.09
CA ASN A 144 3.52 -15.72 16.95
C ASN A 144 3.09 -16.45 15.67
N ALA A 145 1.82 -16.36 15.29
CA ALA A 145 1.35 -16.91 14.01
C ALA A 145 2.00 -16.19 12.82
N ALA A 146 2.12 -14.86 12.89
CA ALA A 146 2.78 -14.06 11.87
C ALA A 146 4.28 -14.38 11.73
N SER A 147 4.99 -14.62 12.84
CA SER A 147 6.40 -15.03 12.78
C SER A 147 6.56 -16.46 12.24
N SER A 148 5.68 -17.39 12.63
CA SER A 148 5.69 -18.77 12.11
C SER A 148 5.50 -18.83 10.59
N THR A 149 4.54 -18.06 10.06
CA THR A 149 4.31 -17.99 8.60
C THR A 149 5.49 -17.39 7.84
N LYS A 150 6.20 -16.40 8.42
CA LYS A 150 7.45 -15.86 7.84
C LYS A 150 8.55 -16.91 7.80
N ASN A 151 8.71 -17.69 8.86
CA ASN A 151 9.70 -18.76 8.91
C ASN A 151 9.41 -19.84 7.85
N LEU A 152 8.16 -20.30 7.74
CA LEU A 152 7.75 -21.26 6.70
C LEU A 152 7.99 -20.73 5.28
N ARG A 153 7.72 -19.44 5.05
CA ARG A 153 8.00 -18.80 3.77
C ARG A 153 9.50 -18.77 3.47
N ASN A 154 10.33 -18.44 4.46
CA ASN A 154 11.78 -18.40 4.29
C ASN A 154 12.34 -19.81 4.03
N ASP A 155 11.87 -20.82 4.75
CA ASP A 155 12.25 -22.22 4.56
C ASP A 155 11.86 -22.72 3.17
N PHE A 156 10.66 -22.36 2.71
CA PHE A 156 10.20 -22.67 1.36
C PHE A 156 11.10 -22.02 0.30
N MET A 157 11.41 -20.72 0.44
CA MET A 157 12.27 -20.01 -0.50
C MET A 157 13.69 -20.57 -0.52
N ALA A 158 14.23 -20.95 0.64
CA ALA A 158 15.53 -21.63 0.72
C ALA A 158 15.50 -22.98 -0.02
N GLY A 159 14.44 -23.78 0.18
CA GLY A 159 14.25 -25.04 -0.53
C GLY A 159 14.19 -24.89 -2.06
N VAL A 160 13.46 -23.87 -2.55
CA VAL A 160 13.40 -23.55 -3.99
C VAL A 160 14.78 -23.20 -4.55
N GLN A 161 15.56 -22.38 -3.84
CA GLN A 161 16.91 -22.01 -4.26
C GLN A 161 17.84 -23.23 -4.38
N HIS A 162 17.77 -24.16 -3.42
CA HIS A 162 18.52 -25.41 -3.48
C HIS A 162 18.16 -26.26 -4.71
N TYR A 163 16.87 -26.35 -5.05
CA TYR A 163 16.43 -27.10 -6.22
C TYR A 163 16.93 -26.49 -7.54
N THR A 164 16.85 -25.15 -7.67
CA THR A 164 17.32 -24.45 -8.87
C THR A 164 18.84 -24.52 -9.05
N ARG A 165 19.60 -24.59 -7.94
CA ARG A 165 21.07 -24.68 -8.02
C ARG A 165 21.54 -26.05 -8.49
N ASN A 166 20.89 -27.12 -8.03
CA ASN A 166 21.29 -28.49 -8.36
C ASN A 166 20.76 -28.97 -9.72
N SER A 167 19.78 -28.27 -10.32
CA SER A 167 19.20 -28.63 -11.64
C SER A 167 19.92 -27.99 -12.83
N VAL A 168 20.93 -27.14 -12.59
CA VAL A 168 21.67 -26.40 -13.63
C VAL A 168 23.17 -26.75 -13.61
N GLU A 169 23.52 -27.99 -13.25
CA GLU A 169 24.77 -28.56 -13.76
C GLU A 169 24.46 -29.31 -15.06
N PRO A 170 24.63 -28.69 -16.23
CA PRO A 170 24.66 -29.43 -17.48
C PRO A 170 25.84 -30.40 -17.39
N SER A 171 25.54 -31.68 -17.46
CA SER A 171 26.50 -32.78 -17.54
C SER A 171 27.41 -32.54 -18.75
N ALA A 172 28.52 -31.84 -18.54
CA ALA A 172 29.45 -31.42 -19.59
C ALA A 172 30.50 -32.49 -19.91
N GLU A 173 30.21 -33.78 -19.68
CA GLU A 173 31.20 -34.86 -19.73
C GLU A 173 31.04 -35.90 -20.85
N GLU A 174 30.17 -35.74 -21.85
CA GLU A 174 29.94 -36.82 -22.85
C GLU A 174 30.48 -36.62 -24.29
N ASP A 175 31.28 -35.59 -24.59
CA ASP A 175 31.70 -35.33 -25.99
C ASP A 175 33.22 -35.37 -26.30
N GLN A 176 34.06 -35.98 -25.45
CA GLN A 176 35.51 -36.08 -25.75
C GLN A 176 35.96 -37.33 -26.55
N ASP A 177 35.08 -38.29 -26.84
CA ASP A 177 35.49 -39.58 -27.46
C ASP A 177 35.23 -39.71 -28.97
N ARG A 178 35.06 -38.61 -29.74
CA ARG A 178 34.69 -38.71 -31.18
C ARG A 178 35.71 -38.24 -32.23
N ILE A 179 36.97 -37.98 -31.90
CA ILE A 179 37.96 -37.57 -32.93
C ILE A 179 39.29 -38.31 -32.79
N ALA A 180 39.34 -39.56 -33.29
CA ALA A 180 40.57 -40.18 -33.81
C ALA A 180 40.25 -41.51 -34.54
N VAL A 181 39.68 -41.43 -35.75
CA VAL A 181 39.76 -42.52 -36.75
C VAL A 181 39.97 -41.88 -38.12
N ASP A 182 41.24 -41.81 -38.51
CA ASP A 182 41.84 -42.05 -39.85
C ASP A 182 43.12 -41.22 -40.06
#